data_AF-A0A378J064-F1
#
_entry.id   AF-A0A378J064-F1
#
_cell.length_a   1.000
_cell.length_b   1.000
_cell.length_c   1.000
_cell.angle_alpha   90.00
_cell.angle_beta   90.00
_cell.angle_gamma   90.00
#
_symmetry.space_group_name_H-M   'P 1'
#
loop_
_entity.id
_entity.type
_entity.pdbx_description
1 polymer ?
#
loop_
_entity_poly.entity_id
_entity_poly.type
_entity_poly.pdbx_seq_one_letter_code
_entity_poly.pdbx_strand_id
1 'polypeptide(L)'
;MPYLATMSPEDVINVVKPKMDNLQRIMTLNTQIIVDTNYDINIGLKRLFKSGKIEESRYEEELKQNKKELSLRQKAHNKLELQLQRINRLQEEAQGETLSFVIEKDIHPDELKNLIVLTKMKIAGTEDKNEKLFLSIMLQTALSCKTQLNEQRSLTTQEIPILKNEKRYASNLLEELQNFGLDQSKPPAIIPKLGNIGLIKPAANEESLPEISALESQMTSISTGFKEFINRICTTINKEPVFNIPDDSISTKVPDFKEQLKLIKTETDHMEQSGEISNVMGLNSK
;
A
#
# COMPACT_ATOMS: atom_id res chain seq x y z
N MET A 1 13.82 12.16 21.17
CA MET A 1 13.42 10.74 21.28
C MET A 1 11.91 10.56 21.12
N PRO A 2 11.43 9.51 20.45
CA PRO A 2 10.01 9.17 20.43
C PRO A 2 9.43 8.85 21.82
N TYR A 3 8.15 9.11 22.03
CA TYR A 3 7.46 8.89 23.32
C TYR A 3 5.94 8.66 23.15
N LEU A 4 5.24 8.37 24.25
CA LEU A 4 3.77 8.26 24.28
C LEU A 4 3.14 9.54 24.81
N ALA A 5 2.13 10.05 24.11
CA ALA A 5 1.30 11.16 24.55
C ALA A 5 -0.17 10.74 24.60
N THR A 6 -1.00 11.55 25.26
CA THR A 6 -2.46 11.48 25.12
C THR A 6 -2.90 12.42 24.02
N MET A 7 -3.95 11.99 23.31
CA MET A 7 -4.55 12.68 22.18
C MET A 7 -6.05 12.81 22.43
N SER A 8 -6.60 14.01 22.17
CA SER A 8 -8.03 14.24 22.29
C SER A 8 -8.80 13.49 21.19
N PRO A 9 -10.09 13.17 21.40
CA PRO A 9 -10.96 12.62 20.37
C PRO A 9 -10.91 13.41 19.05
N GLU A 10 -10.95 14.75 19.14
CA GLU A 10 -10.90 15.65 17.99
C GLU A 10 -9.58 15.54 17.22
N ASP A 11 -8.45 15.46 17.93
CA ASP A 11 -7.14 15.31 17.32
C ASP A 11 -6.97 13.95 16.65
N VAL A 12 -7.51 12.87 17.24
CA VAL A 12 -7.55 11.55 16.59
C VAL A 12 -8.28 11.67 15.26
N ILE A 13 -9.47 12.29 15.25
CA ILE A 13 -10.27 12.49 14.03
C ILE A 13 -9.47 13.28 12.98
N ASN A 14 -8.81 14.37 13.38
CA ASN A 14 -8.00 15.21 12.48
C ASN A 14 -6.84 14.44 11.85
N VAL A 15 -6.19 13.54 12.59
CA VAL A 15 -5.08 12.72 12.09
C VAL A 15 -5.58 11.59 11.19
N VAL A 16 -6.71 10.96 11.52
CA VAL A 16 -7.16 9.75 10.80
C VAL A 16 -8.03 10.04 9.59
N LYS A 17 -8.81 11.14 9.58
CA LYS A 17 -9.76 11.43 8.50
C LYS A 17 -9.08 11.60 7.14
N PRO A 18 -8.00 12.40 6.98
CA PRO A 18 -7.30 12.50 5.70
C PRO A 18 -6.69 11.16 5.25
N LYS A 19 -6.25 10.34 6.21
CA LYS A 19 -5.69 9.00 5.94
C LYS A 19 -6.79 8.04 5.45
N MET A 20 -7.97 8.10 6.06
CA MET A 20 -9.15 7.34 5.64
C MET A 20 -9.53 7.66 4.20
N ASP A 21 -9.71 8.95 3.88
CA ASP A 21 -10.11 9.41 2.56
C ASP A 21 -9.10 8.95 1.48
N ASN A 22 -7.81 9.07 1.79
CA ASN A 22 -6.76 8.61 0.89
C ASN A 22 -6.77 7.08 0.71
N LEU A 23 -6.93 6.30 1.79
CA LEU A 23 -6.99 4.84 1.71
C LEU A 23 -8.22 4.36 0.95
N GLN A 24 -9.38 4.97 1.14
CA GLN A 24 -10.59 4.67 0.38
C GLN A 24 -10.39 4.94 -1.11
N ARG A 25 -9.79 6.08 -1.47
CA ARG A 25 -9.45 6.40 -2.86
C ARG A 25 -8.51 5.37 -3.47
N ILE A 26 -7.44 5.01 -2.76
CA ILE A 26 -6.48 3.99 -3.23
C ILE A 26 -7.16 2.63 -3.35
N MET A 27 -8.06 2.28 -2.43
CA MET A 27 -8.83 1.04 -2.46
C MET A 27 -9.69 0.96 -3.72
N THR A 28 -10.52 1.99 -4.00
CA THR A 28 -11.37 2.02 -5.19
C THR A 28 -10.55 1.85 -6.48
N LEU A 29 -9.42 2.54 -6.59
CA LEU A 29 -8.53 2.41 -7.75
C LEU A 29 -7.95 0.99 -7.87
N ASN A 30 -7.49 0.43 -6.75
CA ASN A 30 -6.94 -0.93 -6.74
C ASN A 30 -8.00 -1.99 -7.08
N THR A 31 -9.25 -1.80 -6.63
CA THR A 31 -10.39 -2.65 -7.02
C THR A 31 -10.65 -2.57 -8.52
N GLN A 32 -10.61 -1.37 -9.13
CA GLN A 32 -10.78 -1.23 -10.58
C GLN A 32 -9.67 -1.97 -11.34
N ILE A 33 -8.40 -1.81 -10.94
CA ILE A 33 -7.28 -2.53 -11.57
C ILE A 33 -7.49 -4.05 -11.47
N ILE A 34 -7.94 -4.55 -10.32
CA ILE A 34 -8.24 -5.98 -10.15
C ILE A 34 -9.34 -6.44 -11.12
N VAL A 35 -10.40 -5.64 -11.30
CA VAL A 35 -11.48 -5.94 -12.24
C VAL A 35 -10.97 -5.96 -13.68
N ASP A 36 -10.22 -4.94 -14.09
CA ASP A 36 -9.68 -4.82 -15.45
C ASP A 36 -8.70 -5.96 -15.76
N THR A 37 -7.75 -6.23 -14.85
CA THR A 37 -6.79 -7.34 -14.99
C THR A 37 -7.51 -8.69 -15.06
N ASN A 38 -8.57 -8.89 -14.27
CA ASN A 38 -9.39 -10.11 -14.36
C ASN A 38 -10.10 -10.21 -15.71
N TYR A 39 -10.65 -9.10 -16.23
CA TYR A 39 -11.27 -9.08 -17.55
C TYR A 39 -10.26 -9.46 -18.63
N ASP A 40 -9.05 -8.90 -18.60
CA ASP A 40 -8.01 -9.20 -19.58
C ASP A 40 -7.58 -10.67 -19.55
N ILE A 41 -7.35 -11.22 -18.36
CA ILE A 41 -7.01 -12.65 -18.18
C ILE A 41 -8.12 -13.56 -18.74
N ASN A 42 -9.38 -13.25 -18.44
CA ASN A 42 -10.48 -14.16 -18.69
C ASN A 42 -11.08 -14.02 -20.09
N ILE A 43 -11.08 -12.81 -20.64
CA ILE A 43 -11.82 -12.42 -21.85
C ILE A 43 -10.89 -11.66 -22.81
N GLY A 44 -10.31 -10.54 -22.39
CA GLY A 44 -9.60 -9.59 -23.27
C GLY A 44 -8.50 -10.23 -24.10
N LEU A 45 -7.52 -10.85 -23.45
CA LEU A 45 -6.38 -11.50 -24.11
C LEU A 45 -6.81 -12.66 -25.00
N LYS A 46 -7.76 -13.49 -24.53
CA LYS A 46 -8.28 -14.62 -25.31
C LYS A 46 -8.95 -14.15 -26.60
N ARG A 47 -9.68 -13.05 -26.54
CA ARG A 47 -10.34 -12.46 -27.71
C ARG A 47 -9.30 -11.94 -28.71
N LEU A 48 -8.29 -11.22 -28.24
CA LEU A 48 -7.21 -10.72 -29.10
C LEU A 48 -6.48 -11.86 -29.81
N PHE A 49 -6.12 -12.90 -29.06
CA PHE A 49 -5.44 -14.08 -29.60
C PHE A 49 -6.30 -14.81 -30.64
N LYS A 50 -7.57 -15.12 -30.31
CA LYS A 50 -8.50 -15.78 -31.26
C LYS A 50 -8.77 -14.98 -32.53
N SER A 51 -8.71 -13.64 -32.43
CA SER A 51 -8.87 -12.74 -33.58
C SER A 51 -7.60 -12.55 -34.41
N GLY A 52 -6.48 -13.19 -34.03
CA GLY A 52 -5.19 -13.04 -34.70
C GLY A 52 -4.52 -11.67 -34.51
N LYS A 53 -5.01 -10.84 -33.58
CA LYS A 53 -4.47 -9.51 -33.30
C LYS A 53 -3.17 -9.54 -32.49
N ILE A 54 -2.91 -10.66 -31.81
CA ILE A 54 -1.66 -10.91 -31.09
C ILE A 54 -1.20 -12.34 -31.37
N GLU A 55 0.11 -12.54 -31.40
CA GLU A 55 0.74 -13.85 -31.54
C GLU A 55 0.67 -14.65 -30.24
N GLU A 56 0.86 -15.97 -30.33
CA GLU A 56 0.81 -16.88 -29.18
C GLU A 56 1.84 -16.53 -28.10
N SER A 57 3.08 -16.24 -28.51
CA SER A 57 4.16 -15.84 -27.61
C SER A 57 3.80 -14.61 -26.77
N ARG A 58 3.21 -13.59 -27.41
CA ARG A 58 2.74 -12.37 -26.75
C ARG A 58 1.54 -12.64 -25.82
N TYR A 59 0.61 -13.49 -26.24
CA TYR A 59 -0.53 -13.89 -25.41
C TYR A 59 -0.06 -14.58 -24.11
N GLU A 60 0.89 -15.51 -24.20
CA GLU A 60 1.43 -16.22 -23.03
C GLU A 60 2.16 -15.28 -22.07
N GLU A 61 2.97 -14.35 -22.61
CA GLU A 61 3.69 -13.38 -21.80
C GLU A 61 2.75 -12.43 -21.06
N GLU A 62 1.80 -11.81 -21.77
CA GLU A 62 0.82 -10.89 -21.17
C GLU A 62 -0.07 -11.62 -20.15
N LEU A 63 -0.46 -12.88 -20.41
CA LEU A 63 -1.21 -13.68 -19.45
C LEU A 63 -0.42 -13.95 -18.16
N LYS A 64 0.88 -14.25 -18.28
CA LYS A 64 1.78 -14.46 -17.13
C LYS A 64 1.95 -13.17 -16.33
N GLN A 65 2.15 -12.05 -17.01
CA GLN A 65 2.28 -10.73 -16.38
C GLN A 65 0.99 -10.34 -15.64
N ASN A 66 -0.18 -10.47 -16.29
CA ASN A 66 -1.46 -10.12 -15.68
C ASN A 66 -1.79 -10.98 -14.46
N LYS A 67 -1.46 -12.29 -14.48
CA LYS A 67 -1.61 -13.15 -13.29
C LYS A 67 -0.73 -12.68 -12.12
N LYS A 68 0.50 -12.25 -12.41
CA LYS A 68 1.40 -11.71 -11.39
C LYS A 68 0.87 -10.39 -10.83
N GLU A 69 0.42 -9.48 -11.69
CA GLU A 69 -0.19 -8.22 -11.26
C GLU A 69 -1.43 -8.47 -10.41
N LEU A 70 -2.36 -9.32 -10.85
CA LEU A 70 -3.56 -9.66 -10.10
C LEU A 70 -3.23 -10.13 -8.67
N SER A 71 -2.26 -11.04 -8.52
CA SER A 71 -1.83 -11.51 -7.19
C SER A 71 -1.27 -10.39 -6.32
N LEU A 72 -0.46 -9.49 -6.90
CA LEU A 72 0.09 -8.34 -6.17
C LEU A 72 -1.01 -7.36 -5.76
N ARG A 73 -1.96 -7.07 -6.65
CA ARG A 73 -3.09 -6.16 -6.39
C ARG A 73 -4.03 -6.71 -5.33
N GLN A 74 -4.31 -8.02 -5.33
CA GLN A 74 -5.07 -8.68 -4.27
C GLN A 74 -4.38 -8.59 -2.91
N LYS A 75 -3.06 -8.81 -2.86
CA LYS A 75 -2.27 -8.62 -1.62
C LYS A 75 -2.31 -7.17 -1.14
N ALA A 76 -2.23 -6.20 -2.06
CA ALA A 76 -2.35 -4.78 -1.73
C ALA A 76 -3.75 -4.44 -1.21
N HIS A 77 -4.81 -4.97 -1.84
CA HIS A 77 -6.20 -4.79 -1.42
C HIS A 77 -6.39 -5.25 0.03
N ASN A 78 -5.93 -6.45 0.37
CA ASN A 78 -6.05 -6.99 1.74
C ASN A 78 -5.29 -6.13 2.76
N LYS A 79 -4.14 -5.55 2.39
CA LYS A 79 -3.40 -4.63 3.27
C LYS A 79 -4.16 -3.33 3.50
N LEU A 80 -4.75 -2.76 2.45
CA LEU A 80 -5.57 -1.55 2.54
C LEU A 80 -6.80 -1.78 3.42
N GLU A 81 -7.43 -2.95 3.31
CA GLU A 81 -8.60 -3.31 4.10
C GLU A 81 -8.28 -3.39 5.58
N LEU A 82 -7.16 -4.04 5.94
CA LEU A 82 -6.68 -4.08 7.32
C LEU A 82 -6.39 -2.68 7.88
N GLN A 83 -5.81 -1.79 7.07
CA GLN A 83 -5.56 -0.41 7.48
C GLN A 83 -6.87 0.37 7.69
N LEU A 84 -7.84 0.23 6.79
CA LEU A 84 -9.17 0.85 6.94
C LEU A 84 -9.88 0.35 8.19
N GLN A 85 -9.88 -0.97 8.43
CA GLN A 85 -10.45 -1.56 9.63
C GLN A 85 -9.80 -1.01 10.90
N ARG A 86 -8.47 -0.86 10.91
CA ARG A 86 -7.76 -0.25 12.03
C ARG A 86 -8.20 1.20 12.27
N ILE A 87 -8.33 2.01 11.21
CA ILE A 87 -8.78 3.40 11.36
C ILE A 87 -10.21 3.48 11.88
N ASN A 88 -11.13 2.65 11.37
CA ASN A 88 -12.50 2.59 11.89
C ASN A 88 -12.52 2.29 13.39
N ARG A 89 -11.71 1.32 13.84
CA ARG A 89 -11.56 1.02 15.28
C ARG A 89 -11.00 2.20 16.07
N LEU A 90 -10.05 2.94 15.51
CA LEU A 90 -9.54 4.15 16.18
C LEU A 90 -10.64 5.19 16.37
N GLN A 91 -11.52 5.37 15.37
CA GLN A 91 -12.66 6.29 15.49
C GLN A 91 -13.69 5.81 16.52
N GLU A 92 -13.93 4.50 16.60
CA GLU A 92 -14.80 3.89 17.62
C GLU A 92 -14.22 4.03 19.03
N GLU A 93 -12.92 3.81 19.21
CA GLU A 93 -12.23 3.87 20.51
C GLU A 93 -11.95 5.29 20.99
N ALA A 94 -11.88 6.27 20.08
CA ALA A 94 -11.57 7.68 20.37
C ALA A 94 -12.65 8.44 21.15
N GLN A 95 -13.66 7.77 21.72
CA GLN A 95 -14.64 8.43 22.60
C GLN A 95 -14.04 8.97 23.92
N GLY A 96 -12.78 8.66 24.22
CA GLY A 96 -12.00 9.23 25.32
C GLY A 96 -10.55 9.49 24.91
N GLU A 97 -9.69 9.79 25.89
CA GLU A 97 -8.25 10.01 25.64
C GLU A 97 -7.62 8.78 24.98
N THR A 98 -7.05 8.99 23.80
CA THR A 98 -6.36 7.96 23.02
C THR A 98 -4.86 8.15 23.17
N LEU A 99 -4.11 7.05 23.35
CA LEU A 99 -2.66 7.16 23.36
C LEU A 99 -2.14 7.33 21.93
N SER A 100 -1.12 8.16 21.77
CA SER A 100 -0.41 8.36 20.51
C SER A 100 1.08 8.09 20.68
N PHE A 101 1.70 7.54 19.65
CA PHE A 101 3.14 7.45 19.52
C PHE A 101 3.63 8.71 18.80
N VAL A 102 4.52 9.47 19.43
CA VAL A 102 4.95 10.78 18.94
C VAL A 102 6.36 10.69 18.38
N ILE A 103 6.55 11.15 17.15
CA ILE A 103 7.84 11.45 16.53
C ILE A 103 7.94 12.97 16.41
N GLU A 104 8.80 13.58 17.23
CA GLU A 104 8.91 15.03 17.27
C GLU A 104 9.52 15.63 16.01
N LYS A 105 9.16 16.90 15.74
CA LYS A 105 9.72 17.68 14.63
C LYS A 105 11.23 17.89 14.70
N ASP A 106 11.80 17.83 15.89
CA ASP A 106 13.24 18.02 16.16
C ASP A 106 13.95 16.70 16.47
N ILE A 107 13.36 15.56 16.08
CA ILE A 107 13.98 14.24 16.25
C ILE A 107 15.39 14.20 15.64
N HIS A 108 16.35 13.69 16.40
CA HIS A 108 17.71 13.55 15.91
C HIS A 108 17.79 12.47 14.82
N PRO A 109 18.57 12.67 13.72
CA PRO A 109 18.68 11.69 12.64
C PRO A 109 19.05 10.27 13.10
N ASP A 110 19.92 10.16 14.11
CA ASP A 110 20.31 8.86 14.67
C ASP A 110 19.19 8.18 15.47
N GLU A 111 18.39 8.94 16.22
CA GLU A 111 17.22 8.40 16.92
C GLU A 111 16.19 7.87 15.91
N LEU A 112 15.95 8.62 14.84
CA LEU A 112 15.05 8.21 13.76
C LEU A 112 15.59 6.97 13.02
N LYS A 113 16.89 6.90 12.77
CA LYS A 113 17.55 5.73 12.19
C LYS A 113 17.38 4.49 13.09
N ASN A 114 17.61 4.64 14.39
CA ASN A 114 17.44 3.55 15.36
C ASN A 114 15.98 3.06 15.41
N LEU A 115 15.02 3.99 15.42
CA LEU A 115 13.60 3.65 15.34
C LEU A 115 13.29 2.82 14.08
N ILE A 116 13.80 3.23 12.91
CA ILE A 116 13.60 2.52 11.66
C ILE A 116 14.20 1.11 11.72
N VAL A 117 15.44 0.97 12.19
CA VAL A 117 16.13 -0.33 12.28
C VAL A 117 15.40 -1.27 13.24
N LEU A 118 15.11 -0.79 14.45
CA LEU A 118 14.42 -1.59 15.47
C LEU A 118 13.03 -2.02 15.01
N THR A 119 12.27 -1.11 14.39
CA THR A 119 10.93 -1.43 13.87
C THR A 119 11.01 -2.50 12.77
N LYS A 120 12.00 -2.42 11.86
CA LYS A 120 12.21 -3.46 10.84
C LYS A 120 12.54 -4.83 11.46
N MET A 121 13.41 -4.85 12.47
CA MET A 121 13.77 -6.09 13.18
C MET A 121 12.54 -6.71 13.86
N LYS A 122 11.72 -5.90 14.53
CA LYS A 122 10.49 -6.40 15.17
C LYS A 122 9.47 -6.93 14.16
N ILE A 123 9.26 -6.24 13.02
CA ILE A 123 8.36 -6.73 11.96
C ILE A 123 8.81 -8.11 11.46
N ALA A 124 10.11 -8.33 11.31
CA ALA A 124 10.67 -9.61 10.87
C ALA A 124 10.55 -10.71 11.95
N GLY A 125 10.57 -10.35 13.24
CA GLY A 125 10.57 -11.29 14.36
C GLY A 125 9.21 -11.64 14.96
N THR A 126 8.16 -10.84 14.73
CA THR A 126 6.82 -11.13 15.27
C THR A 126 6.01 -12.01 14.33
N GLU A 127 5.06 -12.80 14.85
CA GLU A 127 4.01 -13.47 14.07
C GLU A 127 2.61 -12.88 14.30
N ASP A 128 2.49 -11.95 15.25
CA ASP A 128 1.24 -11.27 15.54
C ASP A 128 0.89 -10.30 14.40
N LYS A 129 -0.21 -10.59 13.70
CA LYS A 129 -0.67 -9.77 12.56
C LYS A 129 -1.02 -8.34 12.96
N ASN A 130 -1.54 -8.12 14.17
CA ASN A 130 -1.88 -6.79 14.66
C ASN A 130 -0.62 -6.00 15.00
N GLU A 131 0.36 -6.66 15.61
CA GLU A 131 1.68 -6.06 15.86
C GLU A 131 2.37 -5.70 14.53
N LYS A 132 2.39 -6.63 13.55
CA LYS A 132 2.93 -6.36 12.20
C LYS A 132 2.27 -5.14 11.56
N LEU A 133 0.94 -5.02 11.66
CA LEU A 133 0.20 -3.89 11.10
C LEU A 133 0.60 -2.58 11.77
N PHE A 134 0.58 -2.53 13.09
CA PHE A 134 0.98 -1.36 13.88
C PHE A 134 2.42 -0.94 13.55
N LEU A 135 3.37 -1.86 13.62
CA LEU A 135 4.78 -1.59 13.32
C LEU A 135 4.99 -1.17 11.87
N SER A 136 4.20 -1.68 10.92
CA SER A 136 4.28 -1.25 9.51
C SER A 136 3.87 0.22 9.35
N ILE A 137 2.84 0.67 10.07
CA ILE A 137 2.40 2.08 10.08
C ILE A 137 3.47 2.97 10.72
N MET A 138 4.05 2.51 11.84
CA MET A 138 5.19 3.16 12.48
C MET A 138 6.37 3.32 11.52
N LEU A 139 6.76 2.24 10.83
CA LEU A 139 7.86 2.22 9.88
C LEU A 139 7.60 3.17 8.71
N GLN A 140 6.38 3.16 8.14
CA GLN A 140 6.00 4.08 7.06
C GLN A 140 6.13 5.54 7.49
N THR A 141 5.65 5.87 8.69
CA THR A 141 5.74 7.24 9.23
C THR A 141 7.19 7.64 9.46
N ALA A 142 8.00 6.78 10.08
CA ALA A 142 9.41 7.06 10.33
C ALA A 142 10.23 7.20 9.01
N LEU A 143 9.94 6.36 8.01
CA LEU A 143 10.55 6.50 6.68
C LEU A 143 10.15 7.80 6.00
N SER A 144 8.88 8.23 6.14
CA SER A 144 8.43 9.53 5.64
C SER A 144 9.21 10.69 6.29
N CYS A 145 9.40 10.66 7.61
CA CYS A 145 10.23 11.66 8.30
C CYS A 145 11.68 11.64 7.78
N LYS A 146 12.25 10.44 7.58
CA LYS A 146 13.62 10.32 7.06
C LYS A 146 13.75 10.91 5.65
N THR A 147 12.77 10.65 4.78
CA THR A 147 12.74 11.25 3.45
C THR A 147 12.67 12.78 3.52
N GLN A 148 11.81 13.33 4.39
CA GLN A 148 11.71 14.79 4.56
C GLN A 148 13.04 15.41 5.05
N LEU A 149 13.72 14.77 6.01
CA LEU A 149 15.04 15.20 6.46
C LEU A 149 16.10 15.16 5.35
N ASN A 150 16.13 14.06 4.58
CA ASN A 150 17.05 13.92 3.44
C ASN A 150 16.81 14.99 2.37
N GLU A 151 15.56 15.36 2.16
CA GLU A 151 15.13 16.41 1.23
C GLU A 151 15.25 17.83 1.81
N GLN A 152 15.83 18.00 3.02
CA GLN A 152 15.97 19.27 3.73
C GLN A 152 14.65 20.02 3.94
N ARG A 153 13.53 19.28 4.03
CA ARG A 153 12.21 19.83 4.35
C ARG A 153 12.03 19.91 5.85
N SER A 154 11.27 20.91 6.30
CA SER A 154 10.90 21.02 7.71
C SER A 154 10.01 19.84 8.11
N LEU A 155 10.36 19.21 9.23
CA LEU A 155 9.52 18.20 9.86
C LEU A 155 8.39 18.87 10.64
N THR A 156 7.25 18.19 10.67
CA THR A 156 6.17 18.45 11.62
C THR A 156 6.11 17.29 12.59
N THR A 157 5.71 17.54 13.85
CA THR A 157 5.52 16.48 14.84
C THR A 157 4.48 15.49 14.29
N GLN A 158 4.87 14.22 14.21
CA GLN A 158 4.00 13.16 13.73
C GLN A 158 3.43 12.41 14.92
N GLU A 159 2.11 12.39 15.01
CA GLU A 159 1.41 11.64 16.03
C GLU A 159 0.69 10.45 15.38
N ILE A 160 0.93 9.26 15.94
CA ILE A 160 0.40 8.00 15.44
C ILE A 160 -0.53 7.47 16.52
N PRO A 161 -1.86 7.61 16.37
CA PRO A 161 -2.81 7.13 17.37
C PRO A 161 -2.73 5.60 17.49
N ILE A 162 -2.84 5.10 18.72
CA ILE A 162 -2.62 3.72 19.14
C ILE A 162 -3.95 3.15 19.64
N LEU A 163 -4.35 1.98 19.13
CA LEU A 163 -5.49 1.24 19.69
C LEU A 163 -5.17 0.74 21.10
N LYS A 164 -6.18 0.52 21.95
CA LYS A 164 -5.96 0.03 23.33
C LYS A 164 -5.13 -1.26 23.37
N ASN A 165 -5.36 -2.17 22.42
CA ASN A 165 -4.62 -3.43 22.30
C ASN A 165 -3.18 -3.27 21.73
N GLU A 166 -2.88 -2.13 21.11
CA GLU A 166 -1.56 -1.83 20.54
C GLU A 166 -0.62 -1.14 21.54
N LYS A 167 -1.15 -0.65 22.68
CA LYS A 167 -0.37 0.00 23.74
C LYS A 167 0.86 -0.82 24.13
N ARG A 168 0.71 -2.14 24.29
CA ARG A 168 1.81 -3.04 24.65
C ARG A 168 2.94 -3.03 23.61
N TYR A 169 2.60 -2.99 22.31
CA TYR A 169 3.60 -2.99 21.25
C TYR A 169 4.39 -1.68 21.25
N ALA A 170 3.68 -0.56 21.43
CA ALA A 170 4.28 0.77 21.51
C ALA A 170 5.21 0.91 22.73
N SER A 171 4.76 0.46 23.91
CA SER A 171 5.59 0.46 25.12
C SER A 171 6.85 -0.39 24.97
N ASN A 172 6.73 -1.62 24.47
CA ASN A 172 7.89 -2.50 24.25
C ASN A 172 8.88 -1.90 23.24
N LEU A 173 8.39 -1.27 22.17
CA LEU A 173 9.24 -0.61 21.18
C LEU A 173 10.03 0.55 21.79
N LEU A 174 9.41 1.36 22.66
CA LEU A 174 10.08 2.49 23.31
C LEU A 174 11.14 2.05 24.32
N GLU A 175 10.84 1.02 25.12
CA GLU A 175 11.79 0.44 26.07
C GLU A 175 13.02 -0.11 25.33
N GLU A 176 12.82 -0.87 24.25
CA GLU A 176 13.92 -1.37 23.44
C GLU A 176 14.69 -0.24 22.75
N LEU A 177 14.01 0.82 22.30
CA LEU A 177 14.67 1.97 21.67
C LEU A 177 15.59 2.73 22.64
N GLN A 178 15.17 2.89 23.89
CA GLN A 178 16.00 3.49 24.95
C GLN A 178 17.26 2.65 25.19
N ASN A 179 17.12 1.32 25.23
CA ASN A 179 18.24 0.41 25.41
C ASN A 179 19.14 0.32 24.17
N PHE A 180 18.57 0.49 22.97
CA PHE A 180 19.29 0.46 21.69
C PHE A 180 20.34 1.58 21.57
N GLY A 181 20.08 2.74 22.18
CA GLY A 181 21.01 3.87 22.21
C GLY A 181 22.16 3.71 23.23
N LEU A 182 21.97 2.91 24.28
CA LEU A 182 22.93 2.74 25.38
C LEU A 182 23.94 1.61 25.10
N ASP A 183 23.59 0.63 24.27
CA ASP A 183 24.34 -0.62 24.10
C ASP A 183 25.32 -0.66 22.90
N GLN A 184 25.82 0.50 22.43
CA GLN A 184 26.84 0.54 21.35
C GLN A 184 28.21 -0.07 21.74
N SER A 185 28.35 -0.64 22.94
CA SER A 185 29.58 -1.34 23.38
C SER A 185 29.47 -2.87 23.40
N LYS A 186 28.31 -3.45 23.05
CA LYS A 186 28.17 -4.91 22.95
C LYS A 186 27.37 -5.30 21.69
N PRO A 187 27.94 -6.10 20.77
CA PRO A 187 27.09 -6.78 19.79
C PRO A 187 26.06 -7.61 20.56
N PRO A 188 24.77 -7.63 20.16
CA PRO A 188 23.74 -8.32 20.89
C PRO A 188 24.14 -9.78 21.04
N ALA A 189 24.30 -10.21 22.30
CA ALA A 189 24.52 -11.59 22.64
C ALA A 189 23.29 -12.37 22.16
N ILE A 190 23.46 -13.05 21.03
CA ILE A 190 22.62 -14.17 20.61
C ILE A 190 22.60 -15.12 21.80
N ILE A 191 21.48 -15.20 22.52
CA ILE A 191 21.23 -16.33 23.42
C ILE A 191 20.55 -17.40 22.56
N PRO A 192 21.23 -18.53 22.29
CA PRO A 192 20.70 -19.61 21.49
C PRO A 192 20.02 -20.66 22.38
N LYS A 193 18.93 -21.25 21.89
CA LYS A 193 18.42 -22.60 22.23
C LYS A 193 17.28 -22.86 21.24
N LEU A 194 17.23 -23.94 20.45
CA LEU A 194 18.10 -25.10 20.28
C LEU A 194 17.61 -25.80 18.99
N GLY A 195 18.51 -26.26 18.12
CA GLY A 195 18.14 -27.13 17.00
C GLY A 195 19.05 -27.04 15.78
N ASN A 196 20.25 -27.63 15.89
CA ASN A 196 21.16 -28.11 14.83
C ASN A 196 20.85 -27.74 13.36
N ILE A 197 21.82 -27.12 12.69
CA ILE A 197 22.59 -27.67 11.55
C ILE A 197 23.63 -26.62 11.09
N GLY A 198 24.88 -27.07 10.98
CA GLY A 198 25.77 -26.65 9.89
C GLY A 198 26.55 -25.35 10.05
N LEU A 199 27.81 -25.48 10.47
CA LEU A 199 28.93 -24.59 10.12
C LEU A 199 28.83 -24.05 8.68
N ILE A 200 28.74 -22.72 8.51
CA ILE A 200 29.29 -22.04 7.33
C ILE A 200 30.05 -20.80 7.81
N LYS A 201 31.33 -20.73 7.41
CA LYS A 201 32.29 -19.65 7.64
C LYS A 201 31.82 -18.31 7.05
N PRO A 202 32.36 -17.16 7.53
CA PRO A 202 31.99 -15.85 7.02
C PRO A 202 32.55 -15.68 5.61
N ALA A 203 31.68 -15.59 4.61
CA ALA A 203 32.05 -15.08 3.30
C ALA A 203 32.10 -13.56 3.39
N ALA A 204 33.29 -13.01 3.23
CA ALA A 204 33.48 -11.62 2.84
C ALA A 204 32.82 -11.43 1.47
N ASN A 205 31.71 -10.70 1.44
CA ASN A 205 31.18 -10.10 0.22
C ASN A 205 30.60 -8.73 0.62
N GLU A 206 31.23 -7.68 0.12
CA GLU A 206 30.61 -6.38 -0.04
C GLU A 206 29.41 -6.54 -0.99
N GLU A 207 28.24 -6.90 -0.46
CA GLU A 207 27.00 -6.82 -1.20
C GLU A 207 26.51 -5.37 -1.17
N SER A 208 26.87 -4.65 -2.22
CA SER A 208 26.22 -3.43 -2.66
C SER A 208 24.69 -3.59 -2.63
N LEU A 209 24.02 -2.65 -1.95
CA LEU A 209 22.56 -2.38 -1.98
C LEU A 209 21.84 -2.95 -3.21
N PRO A 210 21.14 -4.09 -3.11
CA PRO A 210 20.33 -4.57 -4.19
C PRO A 210 18.93 -3.98 -4.03
N GLU A 211 18.69 -2.72 -4.44
CA GLU A 211 17.28 -2.27 -4.60
C GLU A 211 17.03 -0.92 -5.31
N ILE A 212 18.05 -0.20 -5.79
CA ILE A 212 17.83 1.03 -6.61
C ILE A 212 18.01 0.73 -8.11
N SER A 213 19.00 -0.09 -8.47
CA SER A 213 19.21 -0.53 -9.87
C SER A 213 18.10 -1.46 -10.39
N ALA A 214 17.45 -2.22 -9.50
CA ALA A 214 16.27 -3.03 -9.83
C ALA A 214 15.00 -2.19 -10.04
N LEU A 215 14.97 -0.95 -9.53
CA LEU A 215 13.89 0.01 -9.72
C LEU A 215 14.05 0.75 -11.06
N GLU A 216 15.28 1.07 -11.46
CA GLU A 216 15.60 1.66 -12.76
C GLU A 216 15.38 0.67 -13.92
N SER A 217 15.71 -0.62 -13.75
CA SER A 217 15.41 -1.63 -14.78
C SER A 217 13.92 -2.01 -14.86
N GLN A 218 13.12 -1.68 -13.83
CA GLN A 218 11.65 -1.79 -13.88
C GLN A 218 10.99 -0.62 -14.61
N MET A 219 11.67 0.51 -14.83
CA MET A 219 11.11 1.63 -15.60
C MET A 219 11.00 1.34 -17.11
N THR A 220 11.78 0.40 -17.64
CA THR A 220 11.71 -0.01 -19.05
C THR A 220 10.63 -1.06 -19.34
N SER A 221 10.05 -1.70 -18.31
CA SER A 221 9.00 -2.74 -18.41
C SER A 221 7.61 -2.28 -17.96
N ILE A 222 7.41 -0.96 -17.85
CA ILE A 222 6.13 -0.37 -17.47
C ILE A 222 5.09 -0.53 -18.60
N SER A 223 3.90 -1.04 -18.26
CA SER A 223 2.77 -1.23 -19.19
C SER A 223 2.25 0.10 -19.77
N THR A 224 1.68 0.05 -20.97
CA THR A 224 1.13 1.23 -21.66
C THR A 224 0.10 1.97 -20.81
N GLY A 225 -0.75 1.25 -20.07
CA GLY A 225 -1.75 1.87 -19.18
C GLY A 225 -1.15 2.68 -18.02
N PHE A 226 -0.02 2.25 -17.46
CA PHE A 226 0.69 3.04 -16.45
C PHE A 226 1.39 4.26 -17.05
N LYS A 227 1.97 4.12 -18.26
CA LYS A 227 2.57 5.25 -18.99
C LYS A 227 1.53 6.32 -19.33
N GLU A 228 0.35 5.91 -19.79
CA GLU A 228 -0.79 6.80 -20.03
C GLU A 228 -1.26 7.47 -18.74
N PHE A 229 -1.32 6.75 -17.63
CA PHE A 229 -1.68 7.30 -16.32
C PHE A 229 -0.73 8.41 -15.86
N ILE A 230 0.59 8.19 -15.93
CA ILE A 230 1.58 9.20 -15.55
C ILE A 230 1.52 10.42 -16.47
N ASN A 231 1.39 10.21 -17.79
CA ASN A 231 1.24 11.32 -18.74
C ASN A 231 -0.05 12.10 -18.52
N ARG A 232 -1.15 11.44 -18.11
CA ARG A 232 -2.42 12.09 -17.78
C ARG A 232 -2.33 12.91 -16.49
N ILE A 233 -1.56 12.45 -15.51
CA ILE A 233 -1.25 13.26 -14.31
C ILE A 233 -0.42 14.48 -14.70
N CYS A 234 0.65 14.30 -15.50
CA CYS A 234 1.51 15.39 -15.95
C CYS A 234 0.74 16.48 -16.70
N THR A 235 -0.11 16.09 -17.65
CA THR A 235 -0.95 17.03 -18.40
C THR A 235 -1.98 17.74 -17.51
N THR A 236 -2.52 17.06 -16.50
CA THR A 236 -3.46 17.68 -15.54
C THR A 236 -2.78 18.75 -14.66
N ILE A 237 -1.46 18.67 -14.45
CA ILE A 237 -0.68 19.64 -13.68
C ILE A 237 0.17 20.57 -14.55
N ASN A 238 -0.14 20.70 -15.85
CA ASN A 238 0.60 21.50 -16.84
C ASN A 238 2.11 21.20 -16.91
N LYS A 239 2.49 19.93 -16.73
CA LYS A 239 3.85 19.44 -16.97
C LYS A 239 3.91 18.59 -18.23
N GLU A 240 5.07 18.62 -18.88
CA GLU A 240 5.31 17.80 -20.08
C GLU A 240 5.18 16.29 -19.75
N PRO A 241 4.67 15.49 -20.71
CA PRO A 241 4.55 14.04 -20.53
C PRO A 241 5.93 13.41 -20.30
N VAL A 242 6.01 12.49 -19.35
CA VAL A 242 7.28 11.84 -18.96
C VAL A 242 7.62 10.68 -19.90
N PHE A 243 6.60 10.06 -20.52
CA PHE A 243 6.79 8.92 -21.40
C PHE A 243 6.39 9.27 -22.84
N ASN A 244 7.29 9.06 -23.80
CA ASN A 244 6.93 9.09 -25.21
C ASN A 244 6.17 7.80 -25.56
N ILE A 245 4.88 7.95 -25.88
CA ILE A 245 4.04 6.86 -26.36
C ILE A 245 4.00 6.99 -27.89
N PRO A 246 4.34 5.95 -28.67
CA PRO A 246 4.32 6.00 -30.13
C PRO A 246 2.92 6.36 -30.65
N ASP A 247 2.84 7.30 -31.58
CA ASP A 247 1.58 7.87 -32.10
C ASP A 247 0.61 6.83 -32.72
N ASP A 248 1.09 5.63 -33.04
CA ASP A 248 0.24 4.52 -33.51
C ASP A 248 -0.73 3.98 -32.44
N SER A 249 -0.61 4.39 -31.17
CA SER A 249 -1.55 4.03 -30.10
C SER A 249 -2.73 5.01 -29.93
N ILE A 250 -2.80 6.07 -30.74
CA ILE A 250 -3.82 7.15 -30.60
C ILE A 250 -5.20 6.73 -31.17
N SER A 251 -5.33 5.58 -31.83
CA SER A 251 -6.59 5.18 -32.50
C SER A 251 -7.58 4.34 -31.68
N THR A 252 -7.44 4.25 -30.35
CA THR A 252 -8.57 3.84 -29.50
C THR A 252 -8.84 4.93 -28.49
N LYS A 253 -9.64 5.90 -28.94
CA LYS A 253 -10.40 6.79 -28.05
C LYS A 253 -10.98 5.93 -26.93
N VAL A 254 -10.42 6.07 -25.73
CA VAL A 254 -11.12 5.73 -24.49
C VAL A 254 -12.44 6.51 -24.58
N PRO A 255 -13.61 5.86 -24.68
CA PRO A 255 -14.87 6.58 -24.77
C PRO A 255 -14.96 7.48 -23.55
N ASP A 256 -15.26 8.74 -23.81
CA ASP A 256 -15.35 9.78 -22.80
C ASP A 256 -16.23 9.29 -21.64
N PHE A 257 -15.82 9.54 -20.41
CA PHE A 257 -16.49 9.04 -19.18
C PHE A 257 -18.00 9.38 -19.18
N LYS A 258 -18.36 10.43 -19.92
CA LYS A 258 -19.71 10.90 -20.20
C LYS A 258 -20.52 10.01 -21.14
N GLU A 259 -19.90 9.33 -22.11
CA GLU A 259 -20.55 8.34 -22.98
C GLU A 259 -20.76 7.01 -22.26
N GLN A 260 -19.81 6.57 -21.43
CA GLN A 260 -19.98 5.36 -20.61
C GLN A 260 -21.10 5.53 -19.56
N LEU A 261 -21.21 6.70 -18.94
CA LEU A 261 -22.34 7.03 -18.06
C LEU A 261 -23.69 7.12 -18.79
N LYS A 262 -23.70 7.53 -20.07
CA LYS A 262 -24.92 7.52 -20.89
C LYS A 262 -25.34 6.09 -21.24
N LEU A 263 -24.39 5.23 -21.62
CA LEU A 263 -24.64 3.82 -21.95
C LEU A 263 -25.23 3.06 -20.76
N ILE A 264 -24.64 3.21 -19.57
CA ILE A 264 -25.14 2.57 -18.34
C ILE A 264 -26.54 3.06 -17.99
N LYS A 265 -26.83 4.35 -18.18
CA LYS A 265 -28.15 4.93 -17.90
C LYS A 265 -29.23 4.44 -18.88
N THR A 266 -28.93 4.35 -20.18
CA THR A 266 -29.85 3.78 -21.17
C THR A 266 -30.11 2.29 -20.97
N GLU A 267 -29.14 1.55 -20.42
CA GLU A 267 -29.26 0.11 -20.16
C GLU A 267 -30.09 -0.16 -18.89
N THR A 268 -30.05 0.74 -17.89
CA THR A 268 -30.92 0.66 -16.70
C THR A 268 -32.37 1.01 -17.02
N ASP A 269 -32.60 2.04 -17.84
CA ASP A 269 -33.96 2.45 -18.26
C ASP A 269 -34.65 1.37 -19.13
N HIS A 270 -33.87 0.58 -19.89
CA HIS A 270 -34.41 -0.52 -20.70
C HIS A 270 -34.78 -1.77 -19.88
N MET A 271 -34.08 -2.03 -18.77
CA MET A 271 -34.40 -3.15 -17.87
C MET A 271 -35.61 -2.86 -16.96
N GLU A 272 -35.87 -1.58 -16.63
CA GLU A 272 -37.09 -1.19 -15.90
C GLU A 272 -38.34 -1.23 -16.80
N GLN A 273 -38.20 -1.02 -18.11
CA GLN A 273 -39.32 -1.14 -19.06
C GLN A 273 -39.58 -2.57 -19.55
N SER A 274 -38.63 -3.50 -19.44
CA SER A 274 -38.79 -4.90 -19.91
C SER A 274 -39.40 -5.85 -18.88
N GLY A 275 -39.67 -5.40 -17.64
CA GLY A 275 -40.42 -6.19 -16.64
C GLY A 275 -39.67 -7.41 -16.05
N GLU A 276 -38.35 -7.50 -16.21
CA GLU A 276 -37.57 -8.69 -15.79
C GLU A 276 -37.19 -8.75 -14.30
N ILE A 277 -37.67 -7.83 -13.45
CA ILE A 277 -37.38 -7.86 -11.99
C ILE A 277 -38.40 -8.72 -11.20
N SER A 278 -39.39 -9.32 -11.85
CA SER A 278 -40.52 -9.96 -11.16
C SER A 278 -40.30 -11.40 -10.65
N ASN A 279 -39.09 -11.98 -10.71
CA ASN A 279 -38.95 -13.44 -10.47
C ASN A 279 -37.85 -13.91 -9.51
N VAL A 280 -37.26 -13.05 -8.67
CA VAL A 280 -36.23 -13.51 -7.69
C VAL A 280 -36.66 -13.37 -6.22
N MET A 281 -37.88 -12.90 -5.91
CA MET A 281 -38.42 -12.93 -4.54
C MET A 281 -39.84 -13.51 -4.47
N GLY A 282 -39.95 -14.81 -4.75
CA GLY A 282 -41.15 -15.61 -4.47
C GLY A 282 -41.12 -16.19 -3.06
N LEU A 283 -41.70 -15.44 -2.12
CA LEU A 283 -42.14 -15.88 -0.80
C LEU A 283 -43.05 -17.12 -0.91
N ASN A 284 -42.65 -18.25 -0.32
CA ASN A 284 -43.59 -19.31 0.03
C ASN A 284 -44.05 -19.13 1.48
N SER A 285 -45.24 -18.56 1.62
CA SER A 285 -46.11 -18.73 2.77
C SER A 285 -47.48 -19.18 2.27
N LYS A 286 -47.76 -20.47 2.39
CA LYS A 286 -49.04 -21.06 2.79
C LYS A 286 -48.81 -22.55 3.07
#